data_AF-U7KFZ9-F1
#
_entry.id   AF-U7KFZ9-F1
#
_cell.length_a   1.000
_cell.length_b   1.000
_cell.length_c   1.000
_cell.angle_alpha   90.00
_cell.angle_beta   90.00
_cell.angle_gamma   90.00
#
_symmetry.space_group_name_H-M   'P 1'
#
loop_
_entity.id
_entity.type
_entity.pdbx_description
1 polymer ?
#
loop_
_entity_poly.entity_id
_entity_poly.type
_entity_poly.pdbx_seq_one_letter_code
_entity_poly.pdbx_strand_id
1 'polypeptide(L)'
;MSSHKPVPQVYDGVSTEDVPSAGFGWSRISRSGVQIAGWISVIFMIGFNFGNHKGHVETVWLVALTVLLVVGLLIFTFEPKLNQVRTITSNNKPADHLERDWIYDQKTVSGAYTELTDSQLRALNIEPSRVAHLRVDSASDAAEVSSGKHAL
;
A
#
# COMPACT_ATOMS: atom_id res chain seq x y z
N MET A 1 23.81 19.13 13.39
CA MET A 1 23.25 19.56 12.09
C MET A 1 21.99 20.34 12.37
N SER A 2 22.02 21.66 12.23
CA SER A 2 20.84 22.50 12.42
C SER A 2 19.88 22.26 11.25
N SER A 3 18.67 21.80 11.55
CA SER A 3 17.63 21.62 10.54
C SER A 3 17.20 22.99 10.02
N HIS A 4 17.58 23.33 8.80
CA HIS A 4 17.20 24.58 8.13
C HIS A 4 15.78 24.54 7.54
N LYS A 5 15.01 23.47 7.78
CA LYS A 5 13.63 23.41 7.30
C LYS A 5 12.74 24.19 8.27
N PRO A 6 12.06 25.26 7.83
CA PRO A 6 11.09 25.96 8.68
C PRO A 6 10.02 24.98 9.13
N VAL A 7 9.66 25.05 10.43
CA VAL A 7 8.63 24.18 11.01
C VAL A 7 7.30 24.46 10.32
N PRO A 8 6.58 23.44 9.82
CA PRO A 8 5.27 23.61 9.22
C PRO A 8 4.30 24.30 10.18
N GLN A 9 3.63 25.34 9.70
CA GLN A 9 2.60 26.06 10.43
C GLN A 9 1.25 25.81 9.76
N VAL A 10 0.21 25.63 10.56
CA VAL A 10 -1.14 25.35 10.07
C VAL A 10 -1.99 26.60 10.24
N TYR A 11 -2.51 27.12 9.12
CA TYR A 11 -3.40 28.28 9.07
C TYR A 11 -4.75 27.85 8.52
N ASP A 12 -5.82 28.11 9.26
CA ASP A 12 -7.18 27.68 8.91
C ASP A 12 -7.21 26.23 8.42
N GLY A 13 -6.49 25.32 9.09
CA GLY A 13 -6.37 23.90 8.75
C GLY A 13 -5.63 23.55 7.44
N VAL A 14 -4.92 24.50 6.82
CA VAL A 14 -4.00 24.27 5.68
C VAL A 14 -2.57 24.42 6.19
N SER A 15 -1.70 23.46 5.87
CA SER A 15 -0.30 23.49 6.30
C SER A 15 0.57 24.28 5.30
N THR A 16 1.57 25.02 5.81
CA THR A 16 2.63 25.60 4.97
C THR A 16 3.49 24.53 4.28
N GLU A 17 3.39 23.27 4.71
CA GLU A 17 3.99 22.14 4.00
C GLU A 17 3.23 21.76 2.72
N ASP A 18 1.89 21.89 2.71
CA ASP A 18 1.07 21.62 1.52
C ASP A 18 1.07 22.84 0.58
N VAL A 19 0.88 24.03 1.15
CA VAL A 19 0.78 25.30 0.41
C VAL A 19 1.62 26.36 1.14
N PRO A 20 2.77 26.81 0.58
CA PRO A 20 3.66 27.77 1.24
C PRO A 20 2.97 29.10 1.61
N SER A 21 1.95 29.48 0.84
CA SER A 21 1.10 30.66 1.05
C SER A 21 -0.07 30.42 2.01
N ALA A 22 -0.10 29.33 2.79
CA ALA A 22 -1.18 29.05 3.75
C ALA A 22 -1.48 30.26 4.68
N GLY A 23 -0.45 31.00 5.11
CA GLY A 23 -0.59 32.19 5.93
C GLY A 23 -1.25 33.41 5.25
N PHE A 24 -1.36 33.44 3.90
CA PHE A 24 -2.05 34.52 3.19
C PHE A 24 -3.58 34.36 3.17
N GLY A 25 -4.13 33.23 3.64
CA GLY A 25 -5.57 33.03 3.88
C GLY A 25 -6.42 32.63 2.67
N TRP A 26 -5.90 32.66 1.44
CA TRP A 26 -6.65 32.28 0.22
C TRP A 26 -6.52 30.80 -0.16
N SER A 27 -5.86 30.01 0.69
CA SER A 27 -5.41 28.65 0.37
C SER A 27 -6.44 27.57 0.70
N ARG A 28 -7.59 27.92 1.30
CA ARG A 28 -8.70 26.99 1.57
C ARG A 28 -9.93 27.37 0.76
N ILE A 29 -10.45 26.40 0.00
CA ILE A 29 -11.81 26.45 -0.54
C ILE A 29 -12.72 25.53 0.27
N SER A 30 -13.91 26.00 0.63
CA SER A 30 -14.87 25.19 1.38
C SER A 30 -15.52 24.15 0.46
N ARG A 31 -15.67 22.92 0.96
CA ARG A 31 -16.34 21.83 0.22
C ARG A 31 -17.78 22.20 -0.14
N SER A 32 -18.49 22.87 0.77
CA SER A 32 -19.84 23.41 0.53
C SER A 32 -19.86 24.49 -0.55
N GLY A 33 -18.87 25.38 -0.58
CA GLY A 33 -18.76 26.41 -1.61
C GLY A 33 -18.62 25.82 -3.01
N VAL A 34 -17.76 24.81 -3.16
CA VAL A 34 -17.59 24.06 -4.42
C VAL A 34 -18.89 23.39 -4.86
N GLN A 35 -19.61 22.76 -3.92
CA GLN A 35 -20.89 22.11 -4.21
C GLN A 35 -21.96 23.10 -4.69
N ILE A 36 -22.13 24.21 -3.97
CA ILE A 36 -23.11 25.25 -4.34
C ILE A 36 -22.78 25.80 -5.72
N ALA A 37 -21.53 26.18 -5.98
CA ALA A 37 -21.09 26.69 -7.27
C ALA A 37 -21.35 25.68 -8.40
N GLY A 38 -21.01 24.41 -8.18
CA GLY A 38 -21.21 23.37 -9.19
C GLY A 38 -22.68 23.09 -9.48
N TRP A 39 -23.55 23.01 -8.47
CA TRP A 39 -24.99 22.85 -8.69
C TRP A 39 -25.63 24.06 -9.39
N ILE A 40 -25.16 25.28 -9.10
CA ILE A 40 -25.55 26.48 -9.85
C ILE A 40 -25.17 26.31 -11.33
N SER A 41 -23.94 25.86 -11.63
CA SER A 41 -23.51 25.60 -13.02
C SER A 41 -24.39 24.55 -13.73
N VAL A 42 -24.80 23.49 -13.02
CA VAL A 42 -25.73 22.47 -13.55
C VAL A 42 -27.08 23.09 -13.93
N ILE A 43 -27.64 23.95 -13.06
CA ILE A 43 -28.91 24.65 -13.34
C ILE A 43 -28.78 25.52 -14.60
N PHE A 44 -27.68 26.26 -14.74
CA PHE A 44 -27.43 27.08 -15.94
C PHE A 44 -27.30 26.24 -17.21
N MET A 45 -26.59 25.11 -17.17
CA MET A 45 -26.45 24.22 -18.33
C MET A 45 -27.79 23.64 -18.79
N ILE A 46 -28.66 23.27 -17.85
CA ILE A 46 -30.03 22.85 -18.17
C ILE A 46 -30.81 24.02 -18.76
N GLY A 47 -30.70 25.21 -18.16
CA GLY A 47 -31.32 26.45 -18.64
C GLY A 47 -30.95 26.79 -20.09
N PHE A 48 -29.69 26.57 -20.49
CA PHE A 48 -29.22 26.80 -21.85
C PHE A 48 -29.82 25.90 -22.92
N ASN A 49 -30.62 24.88 -22.57
CA ASN A 49 -31.36 24.10 -23.56
C ASN A 49 -32.66 24.81 -24.00
N PHE A 50 -33.11 25.83 -23.28
CA PHE A 50 -34.32 26.57 -23.61
C PHE A 50 -33.97 27.81 -24.44
N GLY A 51 -34.34 27.80 -25.72
CA GLY A 51 -34.02 28.89 -26.64
C GLY A 51 -34.30 28.54 -28.09
N ASN A 52 -33.85 29.39 -29.00
CA ASN A 52 -33.98 29.20 -30.45
C ASN A 52 -32.87 28.27 -31.00
N HIS A 53 -32.77 27.06 -30.47
CA HIS A 53 -31.80 26.08 -30.94
C HIS A 53 -32.34 25.39 -32.20
N LYS A 54 -31.56 25.43 -33.28
CA LYS A 54 -31.87 24.71 -34.52
C LYS A 54 -30.83 23.62 -34.75
N GLY A 55 -31.30 22.38 -34.83
CA GLY A 55 -30.43 21.20 -34.81
C GLY A 55 -30.12 20.75 -33.38
N HIS A 56 -29.84 19.46 -33.21
CA HIS A 56 -29.72 18.84 -31.89
C HIS A 56 -28.29 18.78 -31.36
N VAL A 57 -27.29 19.23 -32.14
CA VAL A 57 -25.87 19.09 -31.77
C VAL A 57 -25.55 19.85 -30.49
N GLU A 58 -26.03 21.09 -30.36
CA GLU A 58 -25.81 21.92 -29.18
C GLU A 58 -26.47 21.30 -27.94
N THR A 59 -27.73 20.87 -28.04
CA THR A 59 -28.46 20.16 -26.98
C THR A 59 -27.70 18.91 -26.52
N VAL A 60 -27.18 18.11 -27.46
CA VAL A 60 -26.40 16.90 -27.12
C VAL A 60 -25.15 17.27 -26.32
N TRP A 61 -24.42 18.32 -26.70
CA TRP A 61 -23.26 18.77 -25.94
C TRP A 61 -23.61 19.33 -24.56
N LEU A 62 -24.66 20.17 -24.46
CA LEU A 62 -25.12 20.71 -23.18
C LEU A 62 -25.55 19.59 -22.23
N VAL A 63 -26.29 18.60 -22.73
CA VAL A 63 -26.70 17.43 -21.94
C VAL A 63 -25.48 16.60 -21.53
N ALA A 64 -24.54 16.32 -22.44
CA ALA A 64 -23.34 15.56 -22.11
C ALA A 64 -22.49 16.24 -21.02
N LEU A 65 -22.27 17.55 -21.12
CA LEU A 65 -21.54 18.33 -20.11
C LEU A 65 -22.30 18.41 -18.79
N THR A 66 -23.62 18.54 -18.83
CA THR A 66 -24.47 18.51 -17.63
C THR A 66 -24.31 17.18 -16.89
N VAL A 67 -24.40 16.06 -17.60
CA VAL A 67 -24.22 14.72 -17.01
C VAL A 67 -22.82 14.58 -16.40
N LEU A 68 -21.77 15.03 -17.11
CA LEU A 68 -20.40 15.01 -16.60
C LEU A 68 -20.26 15.80 -15.30
N LEU A 69 -20.81 17.01 -15.24
CA LEU A 69 -20.77 17.84 -14.02
C LEU A 69 -21.51 17.17 -12.86
N VAL A 70 -22.72 16.66 -13.09
CA VAL A 70 -23.50 15.97 -12.06
C VAL A 70 -22.73 14.76 -11.52
N VAL A 71 -22.17 13.92 -12.39
CA VAL A 71 -21.37 12.77 -11.96
C VAL A 71 -20.14 13.22 -11.15
N GLY A 72 -19.42 14.25 -11.61
CA GLY A 72 -18.28 14.81 -10.88
C GLY A 72 -18.65 15.34 -9.49
N LEU A 73 -19.77 16.06 -9.39
CA LEU A 73 -20.33 16.56 -8.12
C LEU A 73 -20.73 15.43 -7.18
N LEU A 74 -21.34 14.35 -7.68
CA LEU A 74 -21.71 13.20 -6.86
C LEU A 74 -20.46 12.46 -6.35
N ILE A 75 -19.46 12.22 -7.20
CA ILE A 75 -18.18 11.63 -6.78
C ILE A 75 -17.51 12.50 -5.71
N PHE A 76 -17.48 13.82 -5.90
CA PHE A 76 -16.94 14.76 -4.92
C PHE A 76 -17.77 14.84 -3.63
N THR A 77 -19.09 14.61 -3.69
CA THR A 77 -19.97 14.58 -2.51
C THR A 77 -19.76 13.32 -1.69
N PHE A 78 -19.71 12.17 -2.34
CA PHE A 78 -19.71 10.89 -1.66
C PHE A 78 -18.30 10.39 -1.35
N GLU A 79 -17.27 10.93 -2.01
CA GLU A 79 -15.88 10.50 -1.89
C GLU A 79 -15.79 8.97 -1.78
N PRO A 80 -16.31 8.24 -2.78
CA PRO A 80 -16.47 6.80 -2.67
C PRO A 80 -15.11 6.18 -2.38
N LYS A 81 -14.94 5.67 -1.16
CA LYS A 81 -13.73 4.98 -0.75
C LYS A 81 -13.73 3.64 -1.45
N LEU A 82 -12.93 3.52 -2.50
CA LEU A 82 -12.68 2.25 -3.14
C LEU A 82 -12.06 1.30 -2.12
N ASN A 83 -12.28 -0.01 -2.28
CA ASN A 83 -11.65 -1.03 -1.45
C ASN A 83 -10.13 -0.96 -1.66
N GLN A 84 -9.45 -0.22 -0.81
CA GLN A 84 -8.00 -0.18 -0.80
C GLN A 84 -7.52 -1.52 -0.26
N VAL A 85 -6.88 -2.32 -1.12
CA VAL A 85 -6.18 -3.52 -0.68
C VAL A 85 -5.02 -3.05 0.21
N ARG A 86 -5.21 -3.14 1.52
CA ARG A 86 -4.14 -2.97 2.50
C ARG A 86 -3.33 -4.26 2.51
N THR A 87 -2.52 -4.47 1.48
CA THR A 87 -1.44 -5.46 1.58
C THR A 87 -0.44 -4.90 2.57
N ILE A 88 -0.64 -5.20 3.85
CA ILE A 88 0.40 -5.01 4.85
C ILE A 88 1.51 -5.98 4.44
N THR A 89 2.57 -5.46 3.82
CA THR A 89 3.71 -6.26 3.35
C THR A 89 4.57 -6.79 4.49
N SER A 90 4.33 -6.38 5.73
CA SER A 90 4.78 -7.13 6.89
C SER A 90 3.81 -8.29 7.10
N ASN A 91 4.29 -9.52 6.93
CA ASN A 91 3.65 -10.69 7.53
C ASN A 91 3.39 -10.35 9.00
N ASN A 92 2.15 -9.98 9.33
CA ASN A 92 1.76 -9.62 10.67
C ASN A 92 1.78 -10.90 11.49
N LYS A 93 2.95 -11.18 12.05
CA LYS A 93 3.13 -12.29 12.98
C LYS A 93 2.24 -12.00 14.21
N PRO A 94 1.63 -13.02 14.82
CA PRO A 94 0.78 -12.81 15.99
C PRO A 94 1.57 -12.21 17.16
N ALA A 95 0.89 -11.60 18.14
CA ALA A 95 1.53 -10.84 19.22
C ALA A 95 2.48 -11.67 20.10
N ASP A 96 2.35 -12.99 20.07
CA ASP A 96 3.17 -13.99 20.75
C ASP A 96 4.31 -14.56 19.88
N HIS A 97 4.49 -14.05 18.65
CA HIS A 97 5.58 -14.49 17.78
C HIS A 97 6.92 -14.00 18.32
N LEU A 98 7.68 -14.93 18.88
CA LEU A 98 9.08 -14.74 19.18
C LEU A 98 9.89 -14.90 17.88
N GLU A 99 10.62 -13.86 17.50
CA GLU A 99 11.55 -13.97 16.38
C GLU A 99 12.67 -14.94 16.71
N ARG A 100 13.08 -15.72 15.71
CA ARG A 100 14.24 -16.59 15.83
C ARG A 100 15.48 -15.74 16.03
N ASP A 101 16.35 -16.12 16.96
CA ASP A 101 17.66 -15.49 17.07
C ASP A 101 18.55 -15.99 15.93
N TRP A 102 18.52 -15.26 14.81
CA TRP A 102 19.31 -15.57 13.62
C TRP A 102 20.81 -15.59 13.90
N ILE A 103 21.29 -14.79 14.85
CA ILE A 103 22.71 -14.72 15.18
C ILE A 103 23.11 -15.98 15.93
N TYR A 104 22.28 -16.42 16.88
CA TYR A 104 22.50 -17.67 17.61
C TYR A 104 22.45 -18.87 16.68
N ASP A 105 21.39 -18.98 15.87
CA ASP A 105 21.19 -20.07 14.92
C ASP A 105 22.34 -20.16 13.91
N GLN A 106 22.82 -19.03 13.39
CA GLN A 106 23.94 -19.02 12.46
C GLN A 106 25.26 -19.43 13.14
N LYS A 107 25.52 -18.97 14.36
CA LYS A 107 26.76 -19.31 15.10
C LYS A 107 26.80 -20.77 15.52
N THR A 108 25.65 -21.33 15.87
CA THR A 108 25.51 -22.73 16.31
C THR A 108 25.17 -23.68 15.17
N VAL A 109 24.93 -23.16 13.96
CA VAL A 109 24.48 -23.91 12.78
C VAL A 109 23.26 -24.76 13.13
N SER A 110 22.28 -24.12 13.77
CA SER A 110 21.03 -24.73 14.23
C SER A 110 19.82 -24.08 13.56
N GLY A 111 18.61 -24.60 13.82
CA GLY A 111 17.38 -24.09 13.24
C GLY A 111 17.39 -24.10 11.72
N ALA A 112 17.27 -22.91 11.09
CA ALA A 112 17.26 -22.74 9.64
C ALA A 112 18.58 -23.14 8.95
N TYR A 113 19.67 -23.31 9.70
CA TYR A 113 21.01 -23.61 9.19
C TYR A 113 21.36 -25.10 9.24
N THR A 114 20.47 -25.96 9.74
CA THR A 114 20.73 -27.41 9.89
C THR A 114 20.78 -28.14 8.55
N GLU A 115 19.97 -27.72 7.58
CA GLU A 115 19.81 -28.36 6.27
C GLU A 115 20.72 -27.77 5.18
N LEU A 116 21.73 -26.97 5.56
CA LEU A 116 22.64 -26.33 4.60
C LEU A 116 23.50 -27.38 3.89
N THR A 117 23.55 -27.28 2.57
CA THR A 117 24.46 -28.06 1.74
C THR A 117 25.92 -27.63 1.96
N ASP A 118 26.87 -28.51 1.63
CA ASP A 118 28.32 -28.25 1.78
C ASP A 118 28.80 -27.01 1.01
N SER A 119 28.16 -26.67 -0.11
CA SER A 119 28.47 -25.46 -0.87
C SER A 119 27.96 -24.21 -0.16
N GLN A 120 26.77 -24.28 0.45
CA GLN A 120 26.19 -23.17 1.20
C GLN A 120 26.92 -22.92 2.52
N LEU A 121 27.38 -23.98 3.21
CA LEU A 121 28.24 -23.84 4.41
C LEU A 121 29.55 -23.12 4.06
N ARG A 122 30.19 -23.50 2.96
CA ARG A 122 31.42 -22.84 2.49
C ARG A 122 31.17 -21.39 2.08
N ALA A 123 30.01 -21.07 1.50
CA ALA A 123 29.63 -19.69 1.21
C ALA A 123 29.49 -18.82 2.47
N LEU A 124 29.18 -19.44 3.62
CA LEU A 124 29.17 -18.79 4.94
C LEU A 124 30.53 -18.82 5.65
N ASN A 125 31.60 -19.24 4.97
CA ASN A 125 32.94 -19.46 5.54
C ASN A 125 32.96 -20.49 6.68
N ILE A 126 32.09 -21.50 6.61
CA ILE A 126 32.04 -22.62 7.56
C ILE A 126 32.52 -23.88 6.83
N GLU A 127 33.56 -24.52 7.36
CA GLU A 127 34.07 -25.77 6.79
C GLU A 127 33.10 -26.93 7.10
N PRO A 128 32.64 -27.72 6.13
CA PRO A 128 31.67 -28.79 6.34
C PRO A 128 32.14 -29.84 7.36
N SER A 129 33.45 -30.08 7.46
CA SER A 129 34.03 -31.00 8.44
C SER A 129 33.85 -30.53 9.88
N ARG A 130 33.84 -29.21 10.14
CA ARG A 130 33.65 -28.63 11.48
C ARG A 130 32.27 -28.95 12.04
N VAL A 131 31.25 -28.96 11.18
CA VAL A 131 29.84 -29.16 11.55
C VAL A 131 29.32 -30.56 11.23
N ALA A 132 30.19 -31.46 10.78
CA ALA A 132 29.80 -32.84 10.46
C ALA A 132 29.14 -33.55 11.64
N HIS A 133 29.60 -33.28 12.86
CA HIS A 133 29.03 -33.85 14.10
C HIS A 133 27.64 -33.31 14.47
N LEU A 134 27.21 -32.19 13.89
CA LEU A 134 25.88 -31.60 14.11
C LEU A 134 24.86 -32.07 13.07
N ARG A 135 25.34 -32.69 11.99
CA ARG A 135 24.48 -33.25 10.96
C ARG A 135 23.98 -34.59 11.46
N VAL A 136 22.67 -34.71 11.61
CA VAL A 136 22.04 -36.03 11.70
C VAL A 136 22.32 -36.70 10.36
N ASP A 137 22.97 -37.85 10.37
CA ASP A 137 23.18 -38.64 9.15
C ASP A 137 21.81 -38.99 8.57
N SER A 138 21.33 -38.20 7.61
CA SER A 138 20.10 -38.51 6.87
C SER A 138 20.18 -39.86 6.13
N ALA A 139 21.40 -40.43 6.04
CA ALA A 139 21.63 -41.80 5.59
C ALA A 139 21.15 -42.87 6.58
N SER A 140 21.16 -42.59 7.89
CA SER A 140 20.66 -43.53 8.91
C SER A 140 19.13 -43.56 8.99
N ASP A 141 18.46 -42.40 8.85
CA ASP A 141 16.99 -42.32 8.77
C ASP A 141 16.43 -42.89 7.46
N ALA A 142 17.12 -42.71 6.32
CA ALA A 142 16.70 -43.29 5.04
C ALA A 142 16.81 -44.82 5.01
N ALA A 143 17.75 -45.40 5.76
CA ALA A 143 17.89 -46.86 5.90
C ALA A 143 16.80 -47.47 6.80
N GLU A 144 16.36 -46.75 7.85
CA GLU A 144 15.32 -47.22 8.76
C GLU A 144 13.92 -47.23 8.12
N VAL A 145 13.60 -46.21 7.29
CA VAL A 145 12.32 -46.13 6.56
C VAL A 145 12.18 -47.20 5.46
N SER A 146 13.29 -47.70 4.92
CA SER A 146 13.30 -48.76 3.89
C SER A 146 13.09 -50.16 4.49
N SER A 147 13.63 -50.42 5.69
CA SER A 147 13.54 -51.73 6.36
C SER A 147 12.13 -52.07 6.86
N GLY A 148 11.30 -51.05 7.15
CA GLY A 148 9.93 -51.24 7.66
C GLY A 148 8.84 -51.55 6.62
N LYS A 149 9.15 -51.57 5.31
CA LYS A 149 8.15 -51.76 4.24
C LYS A 149 8.05 -53.18 3.65
N HIS A 150 8.83 -54.14 4.16
CA HIS A 150 8.85 -55.53 3.67
C HIS A 150 8.50 -56.59 4.74
N ALA A 151 7.69 -56.22 5.74
CA ALA A 151 7.14 -57.17 6.71
C ALA A 151 5.61 -57.02 6.81
N LEU A 152 4.91 -57.37 5.72
CA LEU A 152 3.52 -57.84 5.68
C LEU A 152 3.35 -58.78 4.50
#